data_AF-A0A139RN83-F1
#
_entry.id   AF-A0A139RN83-F1
#
_cell.length_a   1.000
_cell.length_b   1.000
_cell.length_c   1.000
_cell.angle_alpha   90.00
_cell.angle_beta   90.00
_cell.angle_gamma   90.00
#
_symmetry.space_group_name_H-M   'P 1'
#
loop_
_entity.id
_entity.type
_entity.pdbx_description
1 polymer ?
#
loop_
_entity_poly.entity_id
_entity_poly.type
_entity_poly.pdbx_seq_one_letter_code
_entity_poly.pdbx_strand_id
1 'polypeptide(L)'
;MLDLSRKLTDELVLGDDVYPMNIAFNKVLKVVELINDDDIDELYKPFLAIQILTGVDFTQALTPEQATAIFKMIFEEHIRIIPAKDTAPVLDLAGNPIKSKIRSRSQSDGGDRLFSLKYDAEYIYSSFLQAYGIDLIDAQNSLHWKKFNALLNGLPSDTKFAEVLKIRSYKPQKGDSKQHKENMKKLKKEYALPDEFDY
;
A
#
# COMPACT_ATOMS: atom_id res chain seq x y z
N MET A 1 7.71 8.43 9.01
CA MET A 1 6.41 8.93 9.54
C MET A 1 6.12 10.22 8.80
N LEU A 2 4.86 10.56 8.51
CA LEU A 2 4.54 11.85 7.89
C LEU A 2 4.85 12.95 8.91
N ASP A 3 5.81 13.82 8.60
CA ASP A 3 6.19 14.96 9.42
C ASP A 3 5.60 16.22 8.80
N LEU A 4 4.66 16.86 9.50
CA LEU A 4 3.98 18.06 9.02
C LEU A 4 4.84 19.32 9.14
N SER A 5 5.95 19.28 9.88
CA SER A 5 6.85 20.42 10.04
C SER A 5 7.79 20.62 8.84
N ARG A 6 7.87 19.63 7.93
CA ARG A 6 8.77 19.64 6.78
C ARG A 6 8.02 19.39 5.48
N LYS A 7 8.52 19.97 4.39
CA LYS A 7 8.06 19.57 3.05
C LYS A 7 8.51 18.15 2.75
N LEU A 8 7.71 17.43 1.97
CA LEU A 8 8.11 16.16 1.39
C LEU A 8 8.98 16.48 0.17
N THR A 9 10.28 16.46 0.37
CA THR A 9 11.30 16.57 -0.68
C THR A 9 11.99 15.23 -0.78
N ASP A 10 11.78 14.54 -1.90
CA ASP A 10 12.40 13.26 -2.18
C ASP A 10 13.45 13.48 -3.28
N GLU A 11 14.71 13.26 -2.93
CA GLU A 11 15.85 13.50 -3.81
C GLU A 11 16.81 12.32 -3.69
N LEU A 12 17.32 11.88 -4.84
CA LEU A 12 18.37 10.88 -4.91
C LEU A 12 19.69 11.59 -5.17
N VAL A 13 20.65 11.44 -4.26
CA VAL A 13 21.99 12.03 -4.40
C VAL A 13 22.98 10.95 -4.82
N LEU A 14 23.60 11.12 -5.99
CA LEU A 14 24.63 10.21 -6.51
C LEU A 14 25.91 11.01 -6.79
N GLY A 15 26.89 10.89 -5.91
CA GLY A 15 28.10 11.72 -5.99
C GLY A 15 27.75 13.19 -5.79
N ASP A 16 28.04 14.02 -6.80
CA ASP A 16 27.75 15.45 -6.82
C ASP A 16 26.40 15.79 -7.48
N ASP A 17 25.72 14.80 -8.07
CA ASP A 17 24.45 14.99 -8.78
C ASP A 17 23.24 14.75 -7.87
N VAL A 18 22.22 15.60 -8.01
CA VAL A 18 20.95 15.51 -7.27
C VAL A 18 19.80 15.31 -8.26
N TYR A 19 19.08 14.20 -8.10
CA TYR A 19 17.96 13.81 -8.94
C TYR A 19 16.65 13.93 -8.17
N PRO A 20 15.70 14.79 -8.59
CA PRO A 20 14.40 14.87 -7.95
C PRO A 20 13.62 13.57 -8.17
N MET A 21 13.01 13.05 -7.10
CA MET A 21 12.17 11.85 -7.15
C MET A 21 10.69 12.20 -7.06
N ASN A 22 9.88 11.48 -7.81
CA ASN A 22 8.44 11.50 -7.67
C ASN A 22 7.98 10.20 -6.99
N ILE A 23 7.74 10.28 -5.68
CA ILE A 23 7.22 9.19 -4.85
C ILE A 23 5.69 9.27 -4.75
N ALA A 24 4.99 9.57 -5.85
CA ALA A 24 3.53 9.49 -5.91
C ALA A 24 3.04 8.05 -5.78
N PHE A 25 1.84 7.86 -5.23
CA PHE A 25 1.32 6.54 -4.91
C PHE A 25 1.26 5.61 -6.14
N ASN A 26 0.83 6.12 -7.29
CA ASN A 26 0.74 5.35 -8.53
C ASN A 26 2.11 4.88 -9.04
N LYS A 27 3.16 5.69 -8.85
CA LYS A 27 4.53 5.29 -9.20
C LYS A 27 5.05 4.21 -8.27
N VAL A 28 4.79 4.33 -6.97
CA VAL A 28 5.16 3.28 -6.00
C VAL A 28 4.43 1.98 -6.29
N LEU A 29 3.13 2.03 -6.62
CA LEU A 29 2.37 0.85 -7.02
C LEU A 29 2.96 0.18 -8.27
N LYS A 30 3.32 0.98 -9.28
CA LYS A 30 3.99 0.48 -10.50
C LYS A 30 5.33 -0.17 -10.22
N VAL A 31 6.10 0.37 -9.27
CA VAL A 31 7.37 -0.23 -8.83
C VAL A 31 7.11 -1.56 -8.12
N VAL A 32 6.06 -1.66 -7.29
CA VAL A 32 5.69 -2.92 -6.63
C VAL A 32 5.28 -3.97 -7.66
N GLU A 33 4.48 -3.60 -8.67
CA GLU A 33 4.11 -4.49 -9.78
C GLU A 33 5.35 -4.99 -10.52
N LEU A 34 6.21 -4.08 -10.98
CA LEU A 34 7.48 -4.41 -11.63
C LEU A 34 8.35 -5.41 -10.84
N ILE A 35 8.36 -5.32 -9.51
CA ILE A 35 9.20 -6.20 -8.68
C ILE A 35 8.65 -7.62 -8.65
N ASN A 36 7.33 -7.79 -8.71
CA ASN A 36 6.68 -9.10 -8.65
C ASN A 36 6.43 -9.69 -10.04
N ASP A 37 6.65 -8.91 -11.10
CA ASP A 37 6.57 -9.36 -12.49
C ASP A 37 7.69 -10.38 -12.83
N ASP A 38 7.31 -11.63 -13.04
CA ASP A 38 8.21 -12.74 -13.38
C ASP A 38 8.70 -12.70 -14.84
N ASP A 39 8.06 -11.91 -15.71
CA ASP A 39 8.48 -11.76 -17.12
C ASP A 39 9.68 -10.81 -17.27
N ILE A 40 10.00 -10.06 -16.21
CA ILE A 40 11.10 -9.08 -16.21
C ILE A 40 12.30 -9.69 -15.48
N ASP A 41 13.46 -9.62 -16.12
CA ASP A 41 14.73 -10.08 -15.54
C ASP A 41 15.08 -9.29 -14.27
N GLU A 42 15.29 -10.03 -13.17
CA GLU A 42 15.69 -9.52 -11.85
C GLU A 42 16.85 -8.53 -11.90
N LEU A 43 17.78 -8.71 -12.84
CA LEU A 43 18.93 -7.83 -13.01
C LEU A 43 18.51 -6.40 -13.42
N TYR A 44 17.43 -6.27 -14.17
CA TYR A 44 16.94 -4.99 -14.71
C TYR A 44 15.88 -4.32 -13.83
N LYS A 45 15.20 -5.08 -12.95
CA LYS A 45 14.16 -4.54 -12.05
C LYS A 45 14.64 -3.32 -11.24
N PRO A 46 15.85 -3.30 -10.62
CA PRO A 46 16.31 -2.12 -9.87
C PRO A 46 16.47 -0.87 -10.75
N PHE A 47 16.98 -1.02 -11.97
CA PHE A 47 17.14 0.10 -12.90
C PHE A 47 15.80 0.69 -13.30
N LEU A 48 14.86 -0.15 -13.71
CA LEU A 48 13.51 0.25 -14.09
C LEU A 48 12.77 0.91 -12.92
N ALA A 49 12.95 0.39 -11.70
CA ALA A 49 12.35 0.97 -10.50
C ALA A 49 12.88 2.38 -10.22
N ILE A 50 14.20 2.59 -10.28
CA ILE A 50 14.81 3.92 -10.12
C ILE A 50 14.33 4.85 -11.22
N GLN A 51 14.25 4.38 -12.47
CA GLN A 51 13.77 5.16 -13.61
C GLN A 51 12.31 5.58 -13.45
N ILE A 52 11.43 4.73 -12.92
CA ILE A 52 10.03 5.09 -12.66
C ILE A 52 9.94 6.28 -11.68
N LEU A 53 10.79 6.28 -10.64
CA LEU A 53 10.76 7.28 -9.58
C LEU A 53 11.45 8.59 -9.98
N THR A 54 12.62 8.51 -10.63
CA THR A 54 13.45 9.67 -11.01
C THR A 54 13.15 10.21 -12.41
N GLY A 55 12.61 9.36 -13.30
CA GLY A 55 12.50 9.66 -14.74
C GLY A 55 13.81 9.50 -15.52
N VAL A 56 14.90 9.05 -14.89
CA VAL A 56 16.24 8.96 -15.48
C VAL A 56 16.63 7.50 -15.68
N ASP A 57 17.19 7.19 -16.85
CA ASP A 57 17.77 5.89 -17.15
C ASP A 57 19.22 5.83 -16.69
N PHE A 58 19.50 4.91 -15.76
CA PHE A 58 20.82 4.69 -15.18
C PHE A 58 21.52 3.42 -15.66
N THR A 59 20.97 2.72 -16.66
CA THR A 59 21.53 1.45 -17.16
C THR A 59 22.98 1.55 -17.65
N GLN A 60 23.38 2.73 -18.14
CA GLN A 60 24.75 3.00 -18.58
C GLN A 60 25.62 3.66 -17.49
N ALA A 61 25.00 4.17 -16.42
CA ALA A 61 25.67 4.97 -15.39
C ALA A 61 25.96 4.16 -14.12
N LEU A 62 25.21 3.09 -13.85
CA LEU A 62 25.31 2.27 -12.65
C LEU A 62 25.56 0.80 -13.00
N THR A 63 26.33 0.10 -12.16
CA THR A 63 26.38 -1.37 -12.21
C THR A 63 25.11 -1.96 -11.58
N PRO A 64 24.75 -3.23 -11.89
CA PRO A 64 23.58 -3.87 -11.29
C PRO A 64 23.60 -3.91 -9.76
N GLU A 65 24.78 -4.07 -9.16
CA GLU A 65 24.96 -4.06 -7.70
C GLU A 65 24.68 -2.67 -7.12
N GLN A 66 25.16 -1.61 -7.80
CA GLN A 66 24.90 -0.23 -7.39
C GLN A 66 23.41 0.11 -7.52
N ALA A 67 22.78 -0.24 -8.65
CA ALA A 67 21.35 -0.03 -8.85
C ALA A 67 20.53 -0.77 -7.78
N THR A 68 20.90 -2.00 -7.43
CA THR A 68 20.25 -2.75 -6.35
C THR A 68 20.40 -2.06 -5.00
N ALA A 69 21.59 -1.55 -4.67
CA ALA A 69 21.85 -0.86 -3.41
C ALA A 69 21.05 0.45 -3.30
N ILE A 70 21.04 1.24 -4.38
CA ILE A 70 20.28 2.49 -4.47
C ILE A 70 18.78 2.22 -4.36
N PHE A 71 18.29 1.22 -5.10
CA PHE A 71 16.88 0.84 -5.03
C PHE A 71 16.46 0.45 -3.60
N LYS A 72 17.27 -0.36 -2.91
CA LYS A 72 17.03 -0.71 -1.50
C LYS A 72 17.01 0.53 -0.59
N MET A 73 17.96 1.44 -0.77
CA MET A 73 18.01 2.70 -0.01
C MET A 73 16.73 3.52 -0.20
N ILE A 74 16.33 3.76 -1.46
CA ILE A 74 15.09 4.48 -1.78
C ILE A 74 13.88 3.81 -1.13
N PHE A 75 13.80 2.48 -1.22
CA PHE A 75 12.70 1.73 -0.66
C PHE A 75 12.65 1.82 0.87
N GLU A 76 13.80 1.76 1.53
CA GLU A 76 13.90 1.84 2.99
C GLU A 76 13.66 3.25 3.55
N GLU A 77 14.06 4.30 2.84
CA GLU A 77 13.95 5.68 3.33
C GLU A 77 12.61 6.33 2.96
N HIS A 78 12.13 6.09 1.74
CA HIS A 78 10.97 6.81 1.18
C HIS A 78 9.70 5.97 1.13
N ILE A 79 9.83 4.66 0.91
CA ILE A 79 8.68 3.76 0.66
C ILE A 79 8.29 2.95 1.90
N ARG A 80 9.21 2.69 2.84
CA ARG A 80 8.91 1.95 4.09
C ARG A 80 7.69 2.55 4.79
N ILE A 81 6.65 1.72 4.82
CA ILE A 81 5.48 1.90 5.65
C ILE A 81 5.96 1.68 7.08
N ILE A 82 6.31 2.77 7.78
CA ILE A 82 6.39 2.70 9.23
C ILE A 82 5.00 2.32 9.69
N PRO A 83 4.81 1.17 10.38
CA PRO A 83 3.52 0.85 10.96
C PRO A 83 3.16 2.00 11.88
N ALA A 84 2.11 2.74 11.53
CA ALA A 84 1.52 3.72 12.40
C ALA A 84 1.06 2.95 13.65
N LYS A 85 1.90 2.98 14.69
CA LYS A 85 1.59 2.33 15.96
C LYS A 85 0.38 2.97 16.64
N ASP A 86 -0.10 4.12 16.15
CA ASP A 86 -1.10 4.96 16.79
C ASP A 86 -2.17 5.50 15.83
N THR A 87 -2.67 4.68 14.89
CA THR A 87 -3.96 4.98 14.23
C THR A 87 -5.09 4.40 15.07
N ALA A 88 -6.20 5.15 15.19
CA ALA A 88 -7.39 4.72 15.92
C ALA A 88 -7.76 3.27 15.52
N PRO A 89 -8.06 2.38 16.49
CA PRO A 89 -8.36 1.00 16.17
C PRO A 89 -9.60 0.95 15.29
N VAL A 90 -9.46 0.42 14.06
CA VAL A 90 -10.63 0.06 13.26
C VAL A 90 -11.40 -0.97 14.09
N LEU A 91 -12.65 -0.68 14.41
CA LEU A 91 -13.46 -1.59 15.21
C LEU A 91 -14.13 -2.61 14.29
N ASP A 92 -14.16 -3.87 14.71
CA ASP A 92 -14.98 -4.88 14.05
C ASP A 92 -16.48 -4.59 14.27
N LEU A 93 -17.35 -5.41 13.68
CA LEU A 93 -18.81 -5.28 13.84
C LEU A 93 -19.27 -5.35 15.30
N ALA A 94 -18.45 -5.90 16.20
CA ALA A 94 -18.72 -6.05 17.62
C ALA A 94 -17.98 -5.00 18.48
N GLY A 95 -17.42 -3.94 17.88
CA GLY A 95 -16.76 -2.86 18.60
C GLY A 95 -15.38 -3.25 19.16
N ASN A 96 -14.82 -4.40 18.76
CA ASN A 96 -13.49 -4.81 19.21
C ASN A 96 -12.44 -4.16 18.32
N PRO A 97 -11.35 -3.64 18.89
CA PRO A 97 -10.18 -3.23 18.13
C PRO A 97 -9.74 -4.37 17.21
N ILE A 98 -9.83 -4.16 15.90
CA ILE A 98 -9.25 -5.04 14.90
C ILE A 98 -7.75 -5.02 15.17
N LYS A 99 -7.24 -6.08 15.79
CA LYS A 99 -5.78 -6.32 15.99
C LYS A 99 -5.07 -6.65 14.67
N SER A 100 -5.56 -6.13 13.56
CA SER A 100 -4.71 -5.89 12.42
C SER A 100 -4.18 -4.48 12.64
N LYS A 101 -2.96 -4.39 13.17
CA LYS A 101 -2.03 -3.38 12.65
C LYS A 101 -2.30 -3.37 11.14
N ILE A 102 -2.60 -2.21 10.52
CA ILE A 102 -2.57 -2.09 9.07
C ILE A 102 -1.11 -2.34 8.69
N ARG A 103 -0.72 -3.61 8.64
CA ARG A 103 0.62 -4.05 8.34
C ARG A 103 0.57 -4.16 6.83
N SER A 104 1.19 -3.20 6.17
CA SER A 104 2.19 -3.65 5.21
C SER A 104 3.26 -4.37 6.03
N ARG A 105 2.97 -5.62 6.39
CA ARG A 105 4.00 -6.57 6.74
C ARG A 105 4.58 -6.86 5.37
N SER A 106 5.87 -6.57 5.22
CA SER A 106 6.71 -7.13 4.16
C SER A 106 6.13 -8.47 3.71
N GLN A 107 5.99 -8.65 2.40
CA GLN A 107 5.27 -9.71 1.70
C GLN A 107 5.60 -11.17 2.13
N SER A 108 6.50 -11.38 3.10
CA SER A 108 7.17 -12.64 3.43
C SER A 108 6.85 -13.27 4.80
N ASP A 109 5.79 -12.88 5.52
CA ASP A 109 5.58 -13.43 6.88
C ASP A 109 4.12 -13.81 7.19
N GLY A 110 3.67 -14.92 6.60
CA GLY A 110 2.76 -15.95 7.13
C GLY A 110 1.42 -15.58 7.80
N GLY A 111 0.98 -14.32 7.77
CA GLY A 111 -0.31 -13.90 8.30
C GLY A 111 -1.24 -13.41 7.21
N ASP A 112 -2.53 -13.77 7.29
CA ASP A 112 -3.58 -13.37 6.35
C ASP A 112 -3.52 -11.85 6.06
N ARG A 113 -3.21 -11.50 4.80
CA ARG A 113 -3.29 -10.12 4.31
C ARG A 113 -4.77 -9.74 4.28
N LEU A 114 -5.16 -8.68 4.97
CA LEU A 114 -6.57 -8.25 5.02
C LEU A 114 -7.00 -7.43 3.80
N PHE A 115 -6.05 -6.86 3.08
CA PHE A 115 -6.33 -6.11 1.85
C PHE A 115 -5.17 -6.20 0.86
N SER A 116 -5.48 -5.85 -0.38
CA SER A 116 -4.60 -5.78 -1.53
C SER A 116 -4.89 -4.48 -2.26
N LEU A 117 -3.89 -3.59 -2.43
CA LEU A 117 -4.11 -2.33 -3.16
C LEU A 117 -4.56 -2.57 -4.61
N LYS A 118 -4.16 -3.71 -5.20
CA LYS A 118 -4.58 -4.16 -6.54
C LYS A 118 -6.04 -4.64 -6.56
N TYR A 119 -6.39 -5.63 -5.73
CA TYR A 119 -7.73 -6.25 -5.77
C TYR A 119 -8.81 -5.41 -5.07
N ASP A 120 -8.42 -4.52 -4.16
CA ASP A 120 -9.35 -3.60 -3.48
C ASP A 120 -9.38 -2.21 -4.11
N ALA A 121 -8.80 -2.04 -5.31
CA ALA A 121 -8.66 -0.73 -5.95
C ALA A 121 -9.99 0.03 -6.06
N GLU A 122 -11.08 -0.64 -6.44
CA GLU A 122 -12.41 -0.01 -6.56
C GLU A 122 -12.98 0.43 -5.21
N TYR A 123 -12.78 -0.38 -4.16
CA TYR A 123 -13.21 -0.03 -2.80
C TYR A 123 -12.38 1.14 -2.25
N ILE A 124 -11.08 1.13 -2.49
CA ILE A 124 -10.17 2.21 -2.09
C ILE A 124 -10.54 3.49 -2.83
N TYR A 125 -10.71 3.44 -4.15
CA TYR A 125 -11.09 4.57 -4.99
C TYR A 125 -12.40 5.22 -4.50
N SER A 126 -13.48 4.43 -4.40
CA SER A 126 -14.77 4.93 -3.94
C SER A 126 -14.70 5.51 -2.52
N SER A 127 -13.91 4.90 -1.64
CA SER A 127 -13.72 5.37 -0.27
C SER A 127 -12.94 6.67 -0.18
N PHE A 128 -11.92 6.87 -1.03
CA PHE A 128 -11.17 8.14 -1.11
C PHE A 128 -12.05 9.27 -1.64
N LEU A 129 -12.83 8.99 -2.68
CA LEU A 129 -13.76 9.97 -3.24
C LEU A 129 -14.85 10.34 -2.23
N GLN A 130 -15.45 9.36 -1.54
CA GLN A 130 -16.44 9.58 -0.49
C GLN A 130 -15.88 10.39 0.69
N ALA A 131 -14.74 9.97 1.24
CA ALA A 131 -14.23 10.50 2.51
C ALA A 131 -13.52 11.85 2.35
N TYR A 132 -12.84 12.06 1.23
CA TYR A 132 -11.93 13.18 1.06
C TYR A 132 -12.21 14.01 -0.20
N GLY A 133 -13.11 13.58 -1.08
CA GLY A 133 -13.31 14.21 -2.39
C GLY A 133 -12.09 14.10 -3.31
N ILE A 134 -11.23 13.10 -3.07
CA ILE A 134 -10.00 12.88 -3.86
C ILE A 134 -10.30 11.82 -4.91
N ASP A 135 -10.30 12.24 -6.18
CA ASP A 135 -10.23 11.30 -7.29
C ASP A 135 -8.78 10.80 -7.42
N LEU A 136 -8.55 9.51 -7.17
CA LEU A 136 -7.21 8.93 -7.24
C LEU A 136 -6.66 8.83 -8.67
N ILE A 137 -7.51 8.79 -9.68
CA ILE A 137 -7.08 8.79 -11.08
C ILE A 137 -6.52 10.16 -11.45
N ASP A 138 -7.19 11.23 -11.04
CA ASP A 138 -6.70 12.61 -11.26
C ASP A 138 -5.48 12.94 -10.37
N ALA A 139 -5.39 12.33 -9.18
CA ALA A 139 -4.31 12.56 -8.23
C ALA A 139 -3.00 11.79 -8.56
N GLN A 140 -2.94 11.07 -9.69
CA GLN A 140 -1.72 10.42 -10.14
C GLN A 140 -0.57 11.42 -10.32
N ASN A 141 0.65 10.99 -9.98
CA ASN A 141 1.88 11.79 -10.03
C ASN A 141 1.92 13.01 -9.10
N SER A 142 0.85 13.32 -8.36
CA SER A 142 0.77 14.47 -7.44
C SER A 142 0.53 14.07 -5.98
N LEU A 143 -0.22 12.99 -5.72
CA LEU A 143 -0.45 12.48 -4.37
C LEU A 143 0.71 11.61 -3.88
N HIS A 144 1.59 12.22 -3.10
CA HIS A 144 2.74 11.56 -2.48
C HIS A 144 2.34 10.31 -1.64
N TRP A 145 3.13 9.24 -1.72
CA TRP A 145 2.91 7.94 -1.05
C TRP A 145 2.64 8.02 0.45
N LYS A 146 3.43 8.79 1.21
CA LYS A 146 3.18 9.04 2.64
C LYS A 146 1.80 9.68 2.91
N LYS A 147 1.33 10.60 2.05
CA LYS A 147 0.00 11.20 2.17
C LYS A 147 -1.10 10.20 1.82
N PHE A 148 -0.92 9.46 0.73
CA PHE A 148 -1.83 8.36 0.35
C PHE A 148 -2.00 7.35 1.49
N ASN A 149 -0.91 6.88 2.10
CA ASN A 149 -0.98 5.96 3.23
C ASN A 149 -1.65 6.57 4.46
N ALA A 150 -1.39 7.85 4.77
CA ALA A 150 -2.05 8.53 5.87
C ALA A 150 -3.58 8.59 5.66
N LEU A 151 -4.02 8.93 4.44
CA LEU A 151 -5.43 8.98 4.06
C LEU A 151 -6.08 7.59 4.07
N LEU A 152 -5.41 6.58 3.52
CA LEU A 152 -5.88 5.19 3.51
C LEU A 152 -6.08 4.64 4.93
N ASN A 153 -5.12 4.90 5.82
CA ASN A 153 -5.22 4.48 7.23
C ASN A 153 -6.26 5.29 8.02
N GLY A 154 -6.57 6.51 7.58
CA GLY A 154 -7.54 7.41 8.21
C GLY A 154 -8.96 7.25 7.69
N LEU A 155 -9.23 6.28 6.81
CA LEU A 155 -10.55 6.14 6.19
C LEU A 155 -11.66 5.96 7.24
N PRO A 156 -12.78 6.72 7.12
CA PRO A 156 -13.94 6.57 7.98
C PRO A 156 -14.51 5.15 7.97
N SER A 157 -15.11 4.75 9.10
CA SER A 157 -15.54 3.36 9.31
C SER A 157 -16.78 2.95 8.49
N ASP A 158 -17.48 3.92 7.93
CA ASP A 158 -18.66 3.81 7.06
C ASP A 158 -18.30 3.84 5.57
N THR A 159 -17.02 3.79 5.22
CA THR A 159 -16.57 3.65 3.83
C THR A 159 -16.64 2.20 3.35
N LYS A 160 -16.76 2.02 2.03
CA LYS A 160 -16.83 0.67 1.43
C LYS A 160 -15.59 -0.16 1.74
N PHE A 161 -14.40 0.44 1.70
CA PHE A 161 -13.16 -0.26 2.03
C PHE A 161 -13.12 -0.68 3.51
N ALA A 162 -13.56 0.18 4.43
CA ALA A 162 -13.65 -0.17 5.86
C ALA A 162 -14.66 -1.30 6.11
N GLU A 163 -15.78 -1.31 5.40
CA GLU A 163 -16.76 -2.42 5.45
C GLU A 163 -16.13 -3.75 5.02
N VAL A 164 -15.42 -3.78 3.89
CA VAL A 164 -14.73 -4.99 3.39
C VAL A 164 -13.70 -5.49 4.40
N LEU A 165 -12.92 -4.60 5.00
CA LEU A 165 -11.97 -4.95 6.06
C LEU A 165 -12.66 -5.55 7.29
N LYS A 166 -13.80 -4.98 7.73
CA LYS A 166 -14.62 -5.53 8.82
C LYS A 166 -15.13 -6.92 8.49
N ILE A 167 -15.61 -7.14 7.26
CA ILE A 167 -16.08 -8.46 6.79
C ILE A 167 -14.94 -9.48 6.83
N ARG A 168 -13.79 -9.17 6.22
CA ARG A 168 -12.63 -10.10 6.17
C ARG A 168 -12.07 -10.40 7.56
N SER A 169 -12.02 -9.40 8.43
CA SER A 169 -11.50 -9.54 9.81
C SER A 169 -12.48 -10.19 10.80
N TYR A 170 -13.77 -10.32 10.43
CA TYR A 170 -14.80 -10.90 11.30
C TYR A 170 -14.42 -12.32 11.77
N LYS A 171 -14.59 -12.52 13.09
CA LYS A 171 -14.48 -13.80 13.78
C LYS A 171 -15.78 -14.03 14.56
N PRO A 172 -16.43 -15.21 14.43
CA PRO A 172 -17.64 -15.50 15.17
C PRO A 172 -17.46 -15.36 16.69
N GLN A 173 -18.43 -14.74 17.34
CA GLN A 173 -18.43 -14.49 18.78
C GLN A 173 -19.46 -15.37 19.52
N LYS A 174 -19.31 -15.43 20.85
CA LYS A 174 -20.31 -16.03 21.74
C LYS A 174 -21.51 -15.06 21.81
N GLY A 175 -22.63 -15.45 21.23
CA GLY A 175 -23.84 -14.62 21.16
C GLY A 175 -24.34 -14.41 19.73
N ASP A 176 -23.46 -14.52 18.73
CA ASP A 176 -23.86 -14.42 17.33
C ASP A 176 -24.85 -15.52 16.95
N SER A 177 -25.96 -15.12 16.34
CA SER A 177 -26.98 -16.05 15.85
C SER A 177 -26.41 -16.94 14.73
N LYS A 178 -26.97 -18.14 14.57
CA LYS A 178 -26.57 -19.05 13.47
C LYS A 178 -26.70 -18.37 12.11
N GLN A 179 -27.80 -17.63 11.90
CA GLN A 179 -28.06 -16.91 10.67
C GLN A 179 -27.05 -15.78 10.42
N HIS A 180 -26.65 -15.03 11.45
CA HIS A 180 -25.63 -14.00 11.32
C HIS A 180 -24.26 -14.60 10.92
N LYS A 181 -23.86 -15.70 11.56
CA LYS A 181 -22.62 -16.42 11.21
C LYS A 181 -22.63 -16.93 9.77
N GLU A 182 -23.76 -17.47 9.32
CA GLU A 182 -23.93 -17.94 7.94
C GLU A 182 -23.86 -16.79 6.92
N ASN A 183 -24.51 -15.67 7.21
CA ASN A 183 -24.44 -14.47 6.37
C ASN A 183 -23.00 -13.93 6.28
N MET A 184 -22.32 -13.82 7.43
CA MET A 184 -20.92 -13.40 7.45
C MET A 184 -20.01 -14.36 6.69
N LYS A 185 -20.25 -15.67 6.76
CA LYS A 185 -19.51 -16.67 5.98
C LYS A 185 -19.70 -16.46 4.47
N LYS A 186 -20.91 -16.13 4.02
CA LYS A 186 -21.18 -15.81 2.60
C LYS A 186 -20.43 -14.55 2.17
N LEU A 187 -20.54 -13.47 2.95
CA LEU A 187 -19.84 -12.21 2.67
C LEU A 187 -18.31 -12.39 2.66
N LYS A 188 -17.76 -13.16 3.59
CA LYS A 188 -16.31 -13.46 3.59
C LYS A 188 -15.86 -14.22 2.34
N LYS A 189 -16.72 -15.06 1.76
CA LYS A 189 -16.44 -15.75 0.50
C LYS A 189 -16.54 -14.79 -0.69
N GLU A 190 -17.53 -13.92 -0.70
CA GLU A 190 -17.75 -12.92 -1.74
C GLU A 190 -16.61 -11.91 -1.83
N TYR A 191 -16.16 -11.40 -0.68
CA TYR A 191 -15.08 -10.43 -0.58
C TYR A 191 -13.71 -11.06 -0.37
N ALA A 192 -13.55 -12.38 -0.58
CA ALA A 192 -12.25 -13.04 -0.41
C ALA A 192 -11.22 -12.46 -1.40
N LEU A 193 -9.97 -12.34 -0.94
CA LEU A 193 -8.86 -12.11 -1.84
C LEU A 193 -8.49 -13.43 -2.53
N PRO A 194 -7.92 -13.40 -3.74
CA PRO A 194 -7.34 -14.59 -4.37
C PRO A 194 -6.28 -15.26 -3.47
N ASP A 195 -6.19 -16.58 -3.56
CA ASP A 195 -5.20 -17.36 -2.79
C ASP A 195 -3.77 -17.10 -3.29
N GLU A 196 -3.61 -16.86 -4.60
CA GLU A 196 -2.38 -16.42 -5.24
C GLU A 196 -2.54 -14.98 -5.70
N PHE A 197 -1.57 -14.14 -5.36
CA PHE A 197 -1.56 -12.74 -5.78
C PHE A 197 -0.67 -12.62 -7.01
N ASP A 198 -1.25 -12.33 -8.17
CA ASP A 198 -0.50 -11.76 -9.28
C ASP A 198 -0.20 -10.32 -8.88
N TYR A 199 0.99 -10.04 -8.37
CA TYR A 199 1.50 -8.67 -8.31
C TYR A 199 2.46 -8.47 -9.45
#